data_AF-A0A532EJH7-F1
#
_entry.id   AF-A0A532EJH7-F1
#
_cell.length_a   1.000
_cell.length_b   1.000
_cell.length_c   1.000
_cell.angle_alpha   90.00
_cell.angle_beta   90.00
_cell.angle_gamma   90.00
#
_symmetry.space_group_name_H-M   'P 1'
#
loop_
_entity.id
_entity.type
_entity.pdbx_description
1 polymer ?
#
loop_
_entity_poly.entity_id
_entity_poly.type
_entity_poly.pdbx_seq_one_letter_code
_entity_poly.pdbx_strand_id
1 'polypeptide(L)'
;MSINLHGRSVLTLDDLTAGEIRFLLKLAADLKAAKLAGHEVPRLTRKNIALIFEKDSTRTRTGFEVAAYDQGAHVTYFGPSGSHIGHKESMKDTARVLGRMYDAIEYRGFGQRQAELLAAHAGVPVYNGLTNEAHPTQILADLMTMREFTHKHLSDVTVTFVGEGRDNV
;
A
#
# COMPACT_ATOMS: atom_id res chain seq x y z
N MET A 1 24.37 -3.30 2.72
CA MET A 1 23.71 -2.33 3.62
C MET A 1 22.47 -2.97 4.21
N SER A 2 22.15 -2.68 5.47
CA SER A 2 20.88 -3.08 6.08
C SER A 2 19.73 -2.32 5.42
N ILE A 3 18.70 -3.02 4.94
CA ILE A 3 17.49 -2.40 4.39
C ILE A 3 16.63 -1.92 5.55
N ASN A 4 16.27 -0.63 5.55
CA ASN A 4 15.35 -0.04 6.52
C ASN A 4 14.34 0.85 5.81
N LEU A 5 13.07 0.47 5.87
CA LEU A 5 11.94 1.19 5.27
C LEU A 5 11.07 1.91 6.31
N HIS A 6 11.51 2.00 7.56
CA HIS A 6 10.72 2.63 8.62
C HIS A 6 10.43 4.10 8.30
N GLY A 7 9.15 4.50 8.39
CA GLY A 7 8.71 5.87 8.09
C GLY A 7 8.58 6.20 6.60
N ARG A 8 8.88 5.26 5.69
CA ARG A 8 8.79 5.47 4.25
C ARG A 8 7.35 5.33 3.76
N SER A 9 6.94 6.26 2.91
CA SER A 9 5.78 6.11 2.03
C SER A 9 6.11 5.19 0.85
N VAL A 10 5.10 4.56 0.26
CA VAL A 10 5.19 3.78 -0.98
C VAL A 10 4.13 4.30 -1.93
N LEU A 11 4.53 5.17 -2.86
CA LEU A 11 3.60 5.82 -3.80
C LEU A 11 3.71 5.20 -5.19
N THR A 12 4.91 4.81 -5.59
CA THR A 12 5.19 4.00 -6.79
C THR A 12 6.25 2.95 -6.46
N LEU A 13 6.52 2.02 -7.38
CA LEU A 13 7.67 1.12 -7.24
C LEU A 13 9.01 1.79 -7.56
N ASP A 14 9.00 2.92 -8.28
CA ASP A 14 10.20 3.68 -8.58
C ASP A 14 10.83 4.30 -7.32
N ASP A 15 10.03 4.43 -6.25
CA ASP A 15 10.50 4.83 -4.93
C ASP A 15 11.39 3.77 -4.25
N LEU A 16 11.43 2.54 -4.78
CA LEU A 16 12.07 1.38 -4.16
C LEU A 16 13.23 0.86 -5.03
N THR A 17 14.36 0.62 -4.38
CA THR A 17 15.45 -0.13 -4.99
C THR A 17 15.07 -1.61 -5.18
N ALA A 18 15.72 -2.28 -6.12
CA ALA A 18 15.53 -3.73 -6.32
C ALA A 18 15.81 -4.55 -5.03
N GLY A 19 16.71 -4.07 -4.17
CA GLY A 19 16.97 -4.66 -2.86
C GLY A 19 15.77 -4.55 -1.91
N GLU A 20 15.18 -3.35 -1.82
CA GLU A 20 13.98 -3.10 -1.01
C GLU A 20 12.78 -3.90 -1.52
N ILE A 21 12.59 -4.01 -2.84
CA ILE A 21 11.54 -4.87 -3.42
C ILE A 21 11.73 -6.33 -3.01
N ARG A 22 12.94 -6.89 -3.14
CA ARG A 22 13.23 -8.26 -2.71
C ARG A 22 13.00 -8.46 -1.21
N PHE A 23 13.33 -7.46 -0.39
CA PHE A 23 13.05 -7.48 1.04
C PHE A 23 11.55 -7.54 1.32
N LEU A 24 10.74 -6.70 0.68
CA LEU A 24 9.28 -6.71 0.81
C LEU A 24 8.67 -8.05 0.36
N LEU A 25 9.12 -8.59 -0.78
CA LEU A 25 8.64 -9.90 -1.27
C LEU A 25 9.02 -11.05 -0.32
N LYS A 26 10.19 -11.00 0.31
CA LYS A 26 10.55 -11.97 1.35
C LYS A 26 9.67 -11.81 2.59
N LEU A 27 9.49 -10.59 3.07
CA LEU A 27 8.67 -10.32 4.25
C LEU A 27 7.21 -10.77 4.04
N ALA A 28 6.64 -10.52 2.86
CA ALA A 28 5.29 -10.97 2.52
C ALA A 28 5.16 -12.50 2.52
N ALA A 29 6.16 -13.22 1.99
CA ALA A 29 6.20 -14.68 2.04
C ALA A 29 6.32 -15.21 3.48
N ASP A 30 7.17 -14.60 4.30
CA ASP A 30 7.31 -14.96 5.72
C ASP A 30 6.00 -14.73 6.50
N LEU A 31 5.32 -13.60 6.26
CA LEU A 31 4.02 -13.28 6.88
C LEU A 31 2.93 -14.26 6.45
N LYS A 32 2.84 -14.57 5.15
CA LYS A 32 1.90 -15.58 4.62
C LYS A 32 2.12 -16.94 5.28
N ALA A 33 3.37 -17.39 5.40
CA ALA A 33 3.71 -18.64 6.06
C ALA A 33 3.34 -18.63 7.55
N ALA A 34 3.66 -17.55 8.26
CA ALA A 34 3.35 -17.42 9.69
C ALA A 34 1.84 -17.42 9.96
N LYS A 35 1.06 -16.73 9.12
CA LYS A 35 -0.40 -16.70 9.20
C LYS A 35 -0.99 -18.08 9.00
N LEU A 36 -0.57 -18.79 7.94
CA LEU A 36 -1.06 -20.13 7.62
C LEU A 36 -0.69 -21.17 8.69
N ALA A 37 0.49 -21.02 9.31
CA ALA A 37 0.94 -21.90 10.37
C ALA A 37 0.43 -21.50 11.77
N GLY A 38 -0.36 -20.41 11.89
CA GLY A 38 -0.98 -19.98 13.14
C GLY A 38 -0.01 -19.41 14.17
N HIS A 39 1.18 -18.96 13.76
CA HIS A 39 2.19 -18.37 14.66
C HIS A 39 2.59 -16.94 14.25
N GLU A 40 1.74 -16.27 13.48
CA GLU A 40 1.88 -14.84 13.22
C GLU A 40 1.80 -14.06 14.54
N VAL A 41 2.72 -13.11 14.70
CA VAL A 41 2.78 -12.26 15.90
C VAL A 41 2.37 -10.84 15.50
N PRO A 42 1.33 -10.26 16.11
CA PRO A 42 0.92 -8.88 15.86
C PRO A 42 2.04 -7.88 16.19
N ARG A 43 2.37 -6.99 15.25
CA ARG A 43 3.43 -5.97 15.43
C ARG A 43 2.92 -4.53 15.41
N LEU A 44 1.64 -4.32 15.14
CA LEU A 44 1.01 -3.01 14.98
C LEU A 44 -0.07 -2.75 16.04
N THR A 45 0.01 -3.43 17.20
CA THR A 45 -0.94 -3.23 18.30
C THR A 45 -0.99 -1.77 18.73
N ARG A 46 -2.22 -1.22 18.82
CA ARG A 46 -2.51 0.20 19.11
C ARG A 46 -2.13 1.20 18.00
N LYS A 47 -1.88 0.73 16.79
CA LYS A 47 -1.71 1.61 15.62
C LYS A 47 -3.07 1.86 14.96
N ASN A 48 -3.28 3.07 14.47
CA ASN A 48 -4.49 3.46 13.74
C ASN A 48 -4.13 3.85 12.31
N ILE A 49 -4.81 3.30 11.32
CA ILE A 49 -4.55 3.56 9.90
C ILE A 49 -5.81 4.16 9.26
N ALA A 50 -5.66 5.31 8.59
CA ALA A 50 -6.75 5.88 7.79
C ALA A 50 -6.74 5.25 6.39
N LEU A 51 -7.91 4.84 5.89
CA LEU A 51 -8.09 4.29 4.55
C LEU A 51 -8.96 5.24 3.73
N ILE A 52 -8.36 6.01 2.81
CA ILE A 52 -9.06 7.03 2.01
C ILE A 52 -9.37 6.48 0.63
N PHE A 53 -10.66 6.38 0.30
CA PHE A 53 -11.14 5.86 -0.99
C PHE A 53 -11.99 6.92 -1.70
N GLU A 54 -11.45 7.52 -2.77
CA GLU A 54 -12.23 8.39 -3.68
C GLU A 54 -13.13 7.58 -4.62
N LYS A 55 -12.80 6.29 -4.83
CA LYS A 55 -13.59 5.33 -5.59
C LYS A 55 -13.60 3.99 -4.88
N ASP A 56 -14.77 3.37 -4.79
CA ASP A 56 -14.94 2.09 -4.12
C ASP A 56 -14.05 1.00 -4.73
N SER A 57 -13.45 0.19 -3.86
CA SER A 57 -12.75 -1.04 -4.24
C SER A 57 -12.73 -2.02 -3.08
N THR A 58 -13.57 -3.05 -3.20
CA THR A 58 -13.68 -4.09 -2.18
C THR A 58 -12.35 -4.82 -1.98
N ARG A 59 -11.62 -5.15 -3.05
CA ARG A 59 -10.39 -5.95 -2.95
C ARG A 59 -9.27 -5.23 -2.20
N THR A 60 -9.00 -3.99 -2.58
CA THR A 60 -7.94 -3.19 -1.92
C THR A 60 -8.33 -2.89 -0.48
N ARG A 61 -9.59 -2.50 -0.25
CA ARG A 61 -10.10 -2.27 1.10
C ARG A 61 -9.93 -3.51 1.98
N THR A 62 -10.46 -4.66 1.55
CA THR A 62 -10.34 -5.91 2.32
C THR A 62 -8.88 -6.29 2.54
N GLY A 63 -8.00 -6.10 1.55
CA GLY A 63 -6.58 -6.34 1.69
C GLY A 63 -5.93 -5.52 2.81
N PHE A 64 -6.20 -4.20 2.84
CA PHE A 64 -5.69 -3.32 3.90
C PHE A 64 -6.33 -3.59 5.26
N GLU A 65 -7.65 -3.73 5.33
CA GLU A 65 -8.36 -3.97 6.59
C GLU A 65 -7.88 -5.27 7.26
N VAL A 66 -7.89 -6.38 6.53
CA VAL A 66 -7.49 -7.68 7.09
C VAL A 66 -6.02 -7.68 7.50
N ALA A 67 -5.12 -7.15 6.66
CA ALA A 67 -3.69 -7.08 7.00
C ALA A 67 -3.43 -6.22 8.24
N ALA A 68 -4.15 -5.10 8.41
CA ALA A 68 -4.05 -4.27 9.59
C ALA A 68 -4.56 -5.00 10.84
N TYR A 69 -5.70 -5.69 10.74
CA TYR A 69 -6.30 -6.42 11.86
C TYR A 69 -5.46 -7.62 12.31
N ASP A 70 -4.90 -8.40 11.38
CA ASP A 70 -4.00 -9.52 11.70
C ASP A 70 -2.79 -9.03 12.53
N GLN A 71 -2.33 -7.82 12.23
CA GLN A 71 -1.21 -7.18 12.92
C GLN A 71 -1.64 -6.38 14.17
N GLY A 72 -2.91 -6.38 14.53
CA GLY A 72 -3.46 -5.75 15.74
C GLY A 72 -3.69 -4.22 15.65
N ALA A 73 -3.65 -3.66 14.44
CA ALA A 73 -3.99 -2.25 14.21
C ALA A 73 -5.51 -2.07 14.07
N HIS A 74 -5.95 -0.83 14.20
CA HIS A 74 -7.30 -0.40 13.87
C HIS A 74 -7.30 0.41 12.57
N VAL A 75 -8.43 0.40 11.86
CA VAL A 75 -8.59 1.14 10.62
C VAL A 75 -9.84 1.99 10.66
N THR A 76 -9.78 3.17 10.04
CA THR A 76 -10.96 4.01 9.76
C THR A 76 -11.11 4.13 8.26
N TYR A 77 -12.26 3.73 7.74
CA TYR A 77 -12.60 3.84 6.32
C TYR A 77 -13.28 5.17 6.01
N PHE A 78 -12.68 5.92 5.08
CA PHE A 78 -13.23 7.16 4.50
C PHE A 78 -13.63 6.90 3.05
N GLY A 79 -14.89 6.51 2.85
CA GLY A 79 -15.43 6.25 1.52
C GLY A 79 -15.78 7.50 0.71
N PRO A 80 -16.20 7.34 -0.55
CA PRO A 80 -16.45 8.44 -1.47
C PRO A 80 -17.53 9.43 -1.00
N SER A 81 -18.54 8.92 -0.29
CA SER A 81 -19.64 9.73 0.27
C SER A 81 -19.31 10.42 1.59
N GLY A 82 -18.23 10.01 2.27
CA GLY A 82 -17.79 10.57 3.55
C GLY A 82 -16.57 11.48 3.46
N SER A 83 -15.85 11.44 2.33
CA SER A 83 -14.64 12.22 2.07
C SER A 83 -14.97 13.52 1.32
N HIS A 84 -14.79 14.67 1.98
CA HIS A 84 -14.91 15.99 1.34
C HIS A 84 -13.59 16.49 0.73
N ILE A 85 -12.60 15.59 0.64
CA ILE A 85 -11.24 15.88 0.19
C ILE A 85 -11.29 16.34 -1.27
N GLY A 86 -10.70 17.50 -1.55
CA GLY A 86 -10.71 18.12 -2.88
C GLY A 86 -11.96 18.94 -3.20
N HIS A 87 -13.04 18.83 -2.42
CA HIS A 87 -14.29 19.58 -2.62
C HIS A 87 -14.49 20.71 -1.62
N LYS A 88 -14.41 20.42 -0.31
CA LYS A 88 -14.54 21.44 0.76
C LYS A 88 -13.25 21.66 1.53
N GLU A 89 -12.34 20.69 1.50
CA GLU A 89 -11.03 20.76 2.14
C GLU A 89 -9.93 20.41 1.15
N SER A 90 -8.80 21.11 1.25
CA SER A 90 -7.63 20.80 0.42
C SER A 90 -6.97 19.50 0.91
N MET A 91 -6.41 18.70 -0.01
CA MET A 91 -5.66 17.49 0.35
C MET A 91 -4.55 17.79 1.37
N LYS A 92 -3.92 18.96 1.27
CA LYS A 92 -2.88 19.44 2.18
C LYS A 92 -3.39 19.64 3.62
N ASP A 93 -4.57 20.23 3.79
CA ASP A 93 -5.12 20.48 5.13
C ASP A 93 -5.63 19.18 5.75
N THR A 94 -6.30 18.34 4.96
CA THR A 94 -6.69 16.99 5.38
C THR A 94 -5.46 16.17 5.81
N ALA A 95 -4.38 16.17 5.01
CA ALA A 95 -3.15 15.46 5.31
C ALA A 95 -2.59 15.82 6.70
N ARG A 96 -2.50 17.13 6.99
CA ARG A 96 -1.98 17.64 8.27
C ARG A 96 -2.83 17.22 9.46
N VAL A 97 -4.15 17.17 9.31
CA VAL A 97 -5.07 16.75 10.37
C VAL A 97 -4.94 15.24 10.58
N LEU A 98 -5.06 14.45 9.52
CA LEU A 98 -5.00 12.99 9.62
C LEU A 98 -3.65 12.51 10.16
N GLY A 99 -2.53 13.10 9.72
CA GLY A 99 -1.20 12.74 10.22
C GLY A 99 -0.93 13.07 11.69
N ARG A 100 -1.81 13.84 12.35
CA ARG A 100 -1.78 14.05 13.80
C ARG A 100 -2.62 13.03 14.58
N MET A 101 -3.50 12.30 13.90
CA MET A 101 -4.47 11.38 14.50
C MET A 101 -4.15 9.91 14.20
N TYR A 102 -3.61 9.63 13.01
CA TYR A 102 -3.34 8.29 12.50
C TYR A 102 -1.83 8.04 12.39
N ASP A 103 -1.43 6.79 12.53
CA ASP A 103 -0.03 6.33 12.42
C ASP A 103 0.42 6.10 10.98
N ALA A 104 -0.53 5.89 10.06
CA ALA A 104 -0.30 5.77 8.63
C ALA A 104 -1.59 6.08 7.85
N ILE A 105 -1.45 6.36 6.56
CA ILE A 105 -2.59 6.65 5.68
C ILE A 105 -2.45 5.83 4.40
N GLU A 106 -3.50 5.10 4.04
CA GLU A 106 -3.68 4.58 2.70
C GLU A 106 -4.52 5.57 1.88
N TYR A 107 -4.17 5.70 0.62
CA TYR A 107 -4.92 6.51 -0.33
C TYR A 107 -5.14 5.74 -1.62
N ARG A 108 -6.41 5.68 -2.03
CA ARG A 108 -6.85 5.22 -3.33
C ARG A 108 -7.73 6.27 -3.97
N GLY A 109 -7.31 6.75 -5.14
CA GLY A 109 -8.04 7.78 -5.87
C GLY A 109 -7.56 7.90 -7.30
N PHE A 110 -7.77 9.06 -7.91
CA PHE A 110 -7.46 9.23 -9.33
C PHE A 110 -6.03 9.70 -9.58
N GLY A 111 -5.64 10.85 -9.01
CA GLY A 111 -4.37 11.48 -9.37
C GLY A 111 -3.21 11.11 -8.45
N GLN A 112 -2.08 10.67 -9.02
CA GLN A 112 -0.82 10.48 -8.31
C GLN A 112 -0.40 11.71 -7.51
N ARG A 113 -0.64 12.90 -8.07
CA ARG A 113 -0.34 14.17 -7.40
C ARG A 113 -1.02 14.32 -6.04
N GLN A 114 -2.20 13.76 -5.86
CA GLN A 114 -2.91 13.82 -4.57
C GLN A 114 -2.23 12.92 -3.53
N ALA A 115 -1.79 11.73 -3.93
CA ALA A 115 -1.01 10.82 -3.07
C ALA A 115 0.32 11.47 -2.66
N GLU A 116 1.01 12.16 -3.58
CA GLU A 116 2.23 12.92 -3.29
C GLU A 116 2.00 14.07 -2.31
N LEU A 117 0.94 14.87 -2.52
CA LEU A 117 0.59 15.97 -1.62
C LEU A 117 0.25 15.46 -0.22
N LEU A 118 -0.47 14.35 -0.14
CA LEU A 118 -0.78 13.67 1.12
C LEU A 118 0.51 13.24 1.83
N ALA A 119 1.40 12.54 1.13
CA ALA A 119 2.69 12.10 1.68
C ALA A 119 3.57 13.26 2.13
N ALA A 120 3.62 14.36 1.36
CA ALA A 120 4.43 15.53 1.68
C ALA A 120 3.94 16.31 2.90
N HIS A 121 2.66 16.16 3.30
CA HIS A 121 2.04 16.98 4.34
C HIS A 121 1.52 16.22 5.55
N ALA A 122 1.34 14.90 5.47
CA ALA A 122 0.85 14.09 6.58
C ALA A 122 1.89 13.92 7.69
N GLY A 123 3.17 13.78 7.36
CA GLY A 123 4.22 13.49 8.36
C GLY A 123 4.18 12.07 8.93
N VAL A 124 3.36 11.19 8.33
CA VAL A 124 3.29 9.75 8.60
C VAL A 124 3.36 8.98 7.26
N PRO A 125 3.70 7.68 7.25
CA PRO A 125 3.75 6.88 6.03
C PRO A 125 2.43 6.93 5.25
N VAL A 126 2.55 7.10 3.93
CA VAL A 126 1.44 7.07 2.99
C VAL A 126 1.61 5.92 2.01
N TYR A 127 0.56 5.14 1.82
CA TYR A 127 0.55 3.98 0.93
C TYR A 127 -0.43 4.21 -0.22
N ASN A 128 0.05 4.14 -1.46
CA ASN A 128 -0.81 4.22 -2.64
C ASN A 128 -1.52 2.88 -2.88
N GLY A 129 -2.83 2.86 -2.64
CA GLY A 129 -3.69 1.70 -2.89
C GLY A 129 -4.15 1.56 -4.33
N LEU A 130 -4.10 2.64 -5.13
CA LEU A 130 -4.18 2.72 -6.59
C LEU A 130 -4.42 4.19 -7.01
N THR A 131 -3.70 4.61 -8.05
CA THR A 131 -3.94 5.85 -8.82
C THR A 131 -4.07 5.50 -10.31
N ASN A 132 -4.40 6.49 -11.15
CA ASN A 132 -4.41 6.30 -12.60
C ASN A 132 -3.01 6.02 -13.17
N GLU A 133 -1.96 6.35 -12.43
CA GLU A 133 -0.58 6.23 -12.84
C GLU A 133 0.14 5.00 -12.24
N ALA A 134 -0.28 4.52 -11.07
CA ALA A 134 0.43 3.43 -10.41
C ALA A 134 -0.46 2.57 -9.49
N HIS A 135 -0.17 1.27 -9.46
CA HIS A 135 -0.74 0.33 -8.49
C HIS A 135 0.37 -0.53 -7.81
N PRO A 136 1.22 0.07 -6.93
CA PRO A 136 2.41 -0.61 -6.42
C PRO A 136 2.10 -1.87 -5.59
N THR A 137 0.98 -1.87 -4.86
CA THR A 137 0.55 -3.03 -4.07
C THR A 137 0.17 -4.23 -4.93
N GLN A 138 -0.46 -4.01 -6.09
CA GLN A 138 -0.81 -5.09 -7.03
C GLN A 138 0.45 -5.68 -7.67
N ILE A 139 1.38 -4.84 -8.12
CA ILE A 139 2.62 -5.31 -8.74
C ILE A 139 3.45 -6.16 -7.76
N LEU A 140 3.52 -5.76 -6.48
CA LEU A 140 4.17 -6.58 -5.45
C LEU A 140 3.48 -7.94 -5.25
N ALA A 141 2.15 -7.98 -5.28
CA ALA A 141 1.39 -9.22 -5.18
C ALA A 141 1.63 -10.14 -6.39
N ASP A 142 1.71 -9.57 -7.59
CA ASP A 142 2.00 -10.30 -8.82
C ASP A 142 3.42 -10.87 -8.81
N LEU A 143 4.41 -10.07 -8.41
CA LEU A 143 5.80 -10.51 -8.24
C LEU A 143 5.95 -11.60 -7.17
N MET A 144 5.22 -11.49 -6.06
CA MET A 144 5.18 -12.54 -5.04
C MET A 144 4.61 -13.84 -5.61
N THR A 145 3.49 -13.75 -6.33
CA THR A 145 2.84 -14.92 -6.94
C THR A 145 3.76 -15.56 -7.98
N MET A 146 4.33 -14.80 -8.90
CA MET A 146 5.27 -15.33 -9.89
C MET A 146 6.44 -16.05 -9.22
N ARG A 147 6.99 -15.50 -8.13
CA ARG A 147 8.07 -16.13 -7.36
C ARG A 147 7.66 -17.45 -6.70
N GLU A 148 6.43 -17.57 -6.23
CA GLU A 148 5.92 -18.80 -5.60
C GLU A 148 5.68 -19.94 -6.59
N PHE A 149 5.35 -19.60 -7.85
CA PHE A 149 4.96 -20.58 -8.87
C PHE A 149 6.04 -20.83 -9.94
N THR A 150 7.28 -20.39 -9.70
CA THR A 150 8.41 -20.64 -10.58
C THR A 150 9.64 -21.14 -9.83
N HIS A 151 10.46 -21.93 -10.51
CA HIS A 151 11.79 -22.33 -10.01
C HIS A 151 12.90 -21.35 -10.42
N LYS A 152 12.58 -20.38 -11.28
CA LYS A 152 13.52 -19.39 -11.78
C LYS A 152 13.69 -18.24 -10.79
N HIS A 153 14.83 -17.55 -10.84
CA HIS A 153 14.91 -16.23 -10.23
C HIS A 153 14.01 -15.26 -11.00
N LEU A 154 13.40 -14.26 -10.32
CA LEU A 154 12.47 -13.31 -10.97
C LEU A 154 13.11 -12.55 -12.15
N SER A 155 14.43 -12.34 -12.12
CA SER A 155 15.16 -11.72 -13.26
C SER A 155 15.14 -12.58 -14.53
N ASP A 156 14.87 -13.87 -14.41
CA ASP A 156 14.93 -14.84 -15.50
C ASP A 156 13.52 -15.28 -15.94
N VAL A 157 12.49 -14.67 -15.34
CA VAL A 157 11.09 -14.86 -15.72
C VAL A 157 10.76 -13.90 -16.87
N THR A 158 10.23 -14.45 -17.96
CA THR A 158 9.67 -13.67 -19.05
C THR A 158 8.18 -13.48 -18.79
N VAL A 159 7.72 -12.22 -18.80
CA VAL A 159 6.32 -11.86 -18.61
C VAL A 159 5.80 -11.21 -19.89
N THR A 160 4.60 -11.61 -20.31
CA THR A 160 3.89 -10.96 -21.42
C THR A 160 2.57 -10.43 -20.89
N PHE A 161 2.39 -9.11 -20.95
CA PHE A 161 1.09 -8.48 -20.74
C PHE A 161 0.35 -8.43 -22.08
N VAL A 162 -0.89 -8.91 -22.11
CA VAL A 162 -1.73 -8.91 -23.32
C VAL A 162 -2.98 -8.08 -23.05
N GLY A 163 -3.14 -6.97 -23.78
CA GLY A 163 -4.25 -6.04 -23.60
C GLY A 163 -3.80 -4.58 -23.76
N GLU A 164 -4.55 -3.67 -23.13
CA GLU A 164 -4.23 -2.24 -23.10
C GLU A 164 -3.07 -1.97 -22.13
N GLY A 165 -1.85 -1.86 -22.66
CA GLY A 165 -0.63 -1.62 -21.87
C GLY A 165 -0.39 -0.17 -21.46
N ARG A 166 -1.44 0.67 -21.43
CA ARG A 166 -1.38 2.08 -21.01
C ARG A 166 -2.06 2.34 -19.66
N ASP A 167 -2.56 1.29 -19.01
CA ASP A 167 -3.21 1.38 -17.70
C ASP A 167 -2.15 1.37 -16.57
N ASN A 168 -2.62 1.44 -15.33
CA ASN A 168 -1.82 1.66 -14.11
C ASN A 168 -1.08 0.44 -13.52
N VAL A 169 -1.00 -0.67 -14.27
CA VAL A 169 -0.29 -1.92 -13.90
C VAL A 169 0.63 -2.35 -15.03
#